data_AF-A0A963PHB4-F1
#
_entry.id   AF-A0A963PHB4-F1
#
_cell.length_a   1.000
_cell.length_b   1.000
_cell.length_c   1.000
_cell.angle_alpha   90.00
_cell.angle_beta   90.00
_cell.angle_gamma   90.00
#
_symmetry.space_group_name_H-M   'P 1'
#
loop_
_entity.id
_entity.type
_entity.pdbx_description
1 polymer ?
#
loop_
_entity_poly.entity_id
_entity_poly.type
_entity_poly.pdbx_seq_one_letter_code
_entity_poly.pdbx_strand_id
1 'polypeptide(L)'
;LEGPANGVDVEALRAVEAALLEFAGSVMVIRHDRWFLDRICTHILAYEGDSQWYFYDGNFTEYEADKKKRLGEEGARPKRARFKSLK
;
A
#
# COMPACT_ATOMS: atom_id res chain seq x y z
N LEU A 1 17.88 -9.00 -0.61
CA LEU A 1 18.05 -9.93 0.53
C LEU A 1 16.76 -10.71 0.63
N GLU A 2 16.72 -11.85 -0.06
CA GLU A 2 15.60 -12.79 -0.05
C GLU A 2 15.90 -13.80 1.07
N GLY A 3 15.14 -13.73 2.17
CA GLY A 3 15.24 -14.69 3.27
C GLY A 3 14.15 -15.77 3.13
N PRO A 4 14.46 -17.06 3.36
CA PRO A 4 13.52 -18.16 3.21
C PRO A 4 12.65 -18.30 4.47
N ALA A 5 11.60 -17.48 4.63
CA ALA A 5 10.68 -17.61 5.78
C ALA A 5 9.32 -16.87 5.67
N ASN A 6 8.84 -16.45 4.50
CA ASN A 6 7.53 -15.79 4.40
C ASN A 6 6.38 -16.78 4.16
N GLY A 7 6.35 -17.86 4.94
CA GLY A 7 5.15 -18.66 5.14
C GLY A 7 4.29 -17.98 6.21
N VAL A 8 3.76 -16.79 5.93
CA VAL A 8 2.56 -16.37 6.66
C VAL A 8 1.51 -17.39 6.24
N ASP A 9 1.10 -18.24 7.18
CA ASP A 9 0.06 -19.25 6.95
C ASP A 9 -1.11 -18.56 6.23
N VAL A 10 -1.39 -19.00 5.00
CA VAL A 10 -2.39 -18.37 4.14
C VAL A 10 -3.75 -18.37 4.84
N GLU A 11 -4.00 -19.37 5.69
CA GLU A 11 -5.19 -19.41 6.54
C GLU A 11 -5.18 -18.32 7.61
N ALA A 12 -4.04 -18.08 8.26
CA ALA A 12 -3.91 -16.99 9.22
C ALA A 12 -4.06 -15.62 8.56
N LEU A 13 -3.52 -15.42 7.35
CA LEU A 13 -3.70 -14.17 6.60
C LEU A 13 -5.18 -13.95 6.23
N ARG A 14 -5.88 -15.00 5.80
CA ARG A 14 -7.33 -14.92 5.52
C ARG A 14 -8.16 -14.66 6.77
N ALA A 15 -7.79 -15.25 7.90
CA ALA A 15 -8.46 -14.98 9.17
C ALA A 15 -8.29 -13.51 9.59
N VAL A 16 -7.10 -12.94 9.37
CA VAL A 16 -6.85 -11.51 9.60
C VAL A 16 -7.64 -10.64 8.61
N GLU A 17 -7.70 -10.99 7.32
CA GLU A 17 -8.54 -10.28 6.34
C GLU A 17 -10.01 -10.25 6.77
N ALA A 18 -10.58 -11.40 7.16
CA ALA A 18 -11.97 -11.49 7.61
C ALA A 18 -12.21 -10.66 8.88
N ALA A 19 -11.31 -10.74 9.87
CA ALA A 19 -11.42 -9.96 11.09
C ALA A 19 -11.34 -8.44 10.81
N LEU A 20 -10.50 -8.01 9.87
CA LEU A 20 -10.39 -6.61 9.49
C LEU A 20 -11.63 -6.10 8.75
N LEU A 21 -12.28 -6.95 7.93
CA LEU A 21 -13.53 -6.60 7.25
C LEU A 21 -14.72 -6.49 8.20
N GLU A 22 -14.76 -7.30 9.26
CA GLU A 22 -15.81 -7.25 10.28
C GLU A 22 -15.54 -6.21 11.38
N PHE A 23 -14.33 -5.64 11.43
CA PHE A 23 -13.97 -4.68 12.44
C PHE A 23 -14.68 -3.34 12.23
N ALA A 24 -15.52 -2.95 13.18
CA ALA A 24 -16.31 -1.70 13.14
C ALA A 24 -15.50 -0.41 13.40
N GLY A 25 -14.16 -0.47 13.34
CA GLY A 25 -13.27 0.66 13.57
C GLY A 25 -12.40 0.97 12.38
N SER A 26 -11.51 1.95 12.54
CA SER A 26 -10.53 2.31 11.51
C SER A 26 -9.20 1.62 11.78
N VAL A 27 -8.60 1.04 10.73
CA VAL A 27 -7.27 0.41 10.80
C VAL A 27 -6.38 1.04 9.74
N MET A 28 -5.15 1.37 10.13
CA MET A 28 -4.11 1.78 9.19
C MET A 28 -3.12 0.63 9.02
N VAL A 29 -2.95 0.17 7.79
CA VAL A 29 -2.10 -0.98 7.45
C VAL A 29 -1.01 -0.55 6.47
N ILE A 30 0.23 -0.94 6.75
CA ILE A 30 1.38 -0.70 5.86
C ILE A 30 1.85 -2.06 5.32
N ARG A 31 1.59 -2.32 4.05
CA ARG A 31 1.99 -3.55 3.34
C ARG A 31 2.48 -3.24 1.93
N HIS A 32 3.29 -4.13 1.38
CA HIS A 32 3.76 -4.07 -0.02
C HIS A 32 2.97 -4.99 -0.96
N ASP A 33 2.04 -5.78 -0.43
CA ASP A 33 1.19 -6.69 -1.22
C ASP A 33 -0.01 -5.93 -1.78
N ARG A 34 -0.04 -5.76 -3.10
CA ARG A 34 -1.10 -5.01 -3.80
C ARG A 34 -2.45 -5.70 -3.67
N TRP A 35 -2.49 -7.03 -3.73
CA TRP A 35 -3.74 -7.79 -3.66
C TRP A 35 -4.40 -7.66 -2.29
N PHE A 36 -3.59 -7.65 -1.23
CA PHE A 36 -4.08 -7.43 0.13
C PHE A 36 -4.64 -6.01 0.31
N LEU A 37 -3.90 -4.99 -0.16
CA LEU A 37 -4.36 -3.60 -0.07
C LEU A 37 -5.65 -3.38 -0.87
N ASP A 38 -5.75 -3.97 -2.05
CA ASP A 38 -6.93 -3.83 -2.91
C ASP A 38 -8.20 -4.45 -2.29
N ARG A 39 -8.04 -5.48 -1.44
CA ARG A 39 -9.15 -6.17 -0.78
C ARG A 39 -9.63 -5.52 0.50
N ILE A 40 -8.72 -4.93 1.28
CA ILE A 40 -9.00 -4.46 2.64
C ILE A 40 -9.04 -2.94 2.73
N CYS A 41 -8.26 -2.23 1.91
CA CYS A 41 -8.17 -0.78 2.00
C CYS A 41 -9.27 -0.11 1.20
N THR A 42 -10.01 0.77 1.86
CA THR A 42 -10.97 1.70 1.24
C THR A 42 -10.33 3.03 0.86
N HIS A 43 -9.16 3.33 1.42
CA HIS A 43 -8.41 4.55 1.15
C HIS A 43 -6.93 4.24 1.03
N ILE A 44 -6.25 4.93 0.13
CA ILE A 44 -4.81 4.81 -0.08
C ILE A 44 -4.14 6.11 0.33
N LEU A 45 -3.27 6.02 1.34
CA LEU A 45 -2.34 7.07 1.69
C LEU A 45 -1.01 6.81 1.00
N ALA A 46 -0.72 7.57 -0.05
CA ALA A 46 0.47 7.41 -0.85
C ALA A 46 1.50 8.52 -0.65
N TYR A 47 2.76 8.13 -0.61
CA TYR A 47 3.89 9.05 -0.69
C TYR A 47 4.32 9.19 -2.16
N GLU A 48 4.11 10.37 -2.75
CA GLU A 48 4.37 10.62 -4.19
C GLU A 48 5.74 11.26 -4.46
N GLY A 49 6.59 11.41 -3.43
CA GLY A 49 7.85 12.14 -3.52
C GLY A 49 7.70 13.61 -3.11
N ASP A 50 8.81 14.36 -3.10
CA ASP A 50 8.85 15.78 -2.70
C ASP A 50 8.18 16.10 -1.35
N SER A 51 8.19 15.12 -0.43
CA SER A 51 7.53 15.20 0.87
C SER A 51 6.01 15.44 0.79
N GLN A 52 5.38 15.12 -0.34
CA GLN A 52 3.94 15.21 -0.54
C GLN A 52 3.27 13.87 -0.24
N TRP A 53 2.18 13.96 0.53
CA TRP A 53 1.27 12.85 0.80
C TRP A 53 -0.01 13.07 0.01
N TYR A 54 -0.45 12.02 -0.69
CA TYR A 54 -1.68 12.00 -1.43
C TYR A 54 -2.64 11.02 -0.78
N PHE A 55 -3.84 11.49 -0.44
CA PHE A 55 -4.90 10.66 0.10
C PHE A 55 -5.93 10.41 -1.00
N TYR A 56 -6.09 9.16 -1.36
CA TYR A 56 -7.02 8.71 -2.38
C TYR A 56 -8.14 7.90 -1.75
N ASP A 57 -9.38 8.23 -2.11
CA ASP A 57 -10.58 7.49 -1.73
C ASP A 57 -10.86 6.44 -2.81
N GLY A 58 -10.69 5.17 -2.46
CA GLY A 58 -10.70 4.04 -3.38
C GLY A 58 -9.62 3.00 -3.08
N ASN A 59 -9.64 1.94 -3.87
CA ASN A 59 -8.70 0.82 -3.72
C ASN A 59 -7.32 1.11 -4.35
N PHE A 60 -6.39 0.17 -4.21
CA PHE A 60 -5.03 0.33 -4.73
C PHE A 60 -5.00 0.38 -6.27
N THR A 61 -5.83 -0.41 -6.94
CA THR A 61 -5.88 -0.46 -8.40
C THR A 61 -6.36 0.86 -9.01
N GLU A 62 -7.40 1.45 -8.43
CA GLU A 62 -7.94 2.75 -8.80
C GLU A 62 -6.92 3.86 -8.56
N TYR A 63 -6.24 3.82 -7.41
CA TYR A 63 -5.12 4.73 -7.13
C TYR A 63 -4.00 4.59 -8.16
N GLU A 64 -3.58 3.38 -8.55
CA GLU A 64 -2.54 3.21 -9.59
C GLU A 64 -2.97 3.80 -10.94
N ALA A 65 -4.25 3.67 -11.30
CA ALA A 65 -4.80 4.25 -12.52
C ALA A 65 -4.85 5.78 -12.45
N ASP A 66 -5.29 6.36 -11.32
CA ASP A 66 -5.28 7.81 -11.08
C ASP A 66 -3.85 8.36 -11.11
N LYS A 67 -2.92 7.68 -10.42
CA LYS A 67 -1.51 8.05 -10.36
C LYS A 67 -0.88 8.09 -11.75
N LYS A 68 -1.14 7.08 -12.59
CA LYS A 68 -0.65 7.06 -13.98
C LYS A 68 -1.24 8.20 -14.82
N LYS A 69 -2.51 8.56 -14.61
CA LYS A 69 -3.15 9.68 -15.30
C LYS A 69 -2.58 11.03 -14.85
N ARG A 70 -2.36 11.23 -13.54
CA ARG A 70 -1.85 12.48 -12.96
C ARG A 70 -0.36 12.71 -13.21
N LEU A 71 0.46 11.70 -12.98
CA LEU A 71 1.93 11.81 -12.98
C LEU A 71 2.59 11.30 -14.27
N GLY A 72 1.82 10.71 -15.18
CA GLY A 72 2.35 10.03 -16.37
C GLY A 72 3.12 8.74 -16.03
N GLU A 73 3.54 8.00 -17.06
CA GLU A 73 4.26 6.72 -16.87
C GLU A 73 5.59 6.90 -16.13
N GLU A 74 6.28 8.01 -16.33
CA GLU A 74 7.57 8.30 -15.69
C GLU A 74 7.43 8.71 -14.21
N GLY A 75 6.36 9.43 -13.85
CA GLY A 75 6.10 9.83 -12.47
C GLY A 75 5.44 8.72 -11.64
N ALA A 76 4.74 7.78 -12.29
CA ALA A 76 4.18 6.61 -11.62
C ALA A 76 5.25 5.60 -11.17
N ARG A 77 6.44 5.60 -11.79
CA ARG A 77 7.54 4.70 -11.43
C ARG A 77 7.96 4.90 -9.96
N PRO A 78 8.15 3.82 -9.19
CA PRO A 78 8.58 3.92 -7.80
C PRO A 78 10.00 4.50 -7.73
N LYS A 79 10.10 5.79 -7.42
CA LYS A 79 11.37 6.44 -7.11
C LYS A 79 11.75 6.03 -5.69
N ARG A 80 12.86 5.30 -5.53
CA ARG A 80 13.42 5.03 -4.20
C ARG A 80 13.76 6.36 -3.55
N ALA A 81 13.05 6.70 -2.47
CA ALA A 81 13.44 7.82 -1.61
C ALA A 81 14.83 7.51 -1.03
N ARG A 82 15.87 8.22 -1.49
CA ARG A 82 17.17 8.22 -0.83
C ARG A 82 17.06 9.11 0.40
N PHE A 83 16.76 8.52 1.54
CA PHE A 83 16.93 9.22 2.81
C PHE A 83 18.44 9.41 3.07
N LYS A 84 18.88 10.65 3.29
CA LYS A 84 20.22 10.92 3.84
C LYS A 84 20.24 10.35 5.25
N SER A 85 21.25 9.52 5.54
CA SER A 85 21.55 9.10 6.91
C SER A 85 21.70 10.34 7.80
N LEU A 86 20.91 10.43 8.88
CA LEU A 86 21.20 11.39 9.94
C LEU A 86 22.57 11.04 10.54
N LYS A 87 23.43 12.05 10.65
CA LYS A 87 24.72 11.98 11.35
C LYS A 87 24.52 12.14 12.84
#